data_AF-A0A1W9LYG1-F1
#
_entry.id   AF-A0A1W9LYG1-F1
#
_cell.length_a   1.000
_cell.length_b   1.000
_cell.length_c   1.000
_cell.angle_alpha   90.00
_cell.angle_beta   90.00
_cell.angle_gamma   90.00
#
_symmetry.space_group_name_H-M   'P 1'
#
loop_
_entity.id
_entity.type
_entity.pdbx_description
1 polymer ?
#
loop_
_entity_poly.entity_id
_entity_poly.type
_entity_poly.pdbx_seq_one_letter_code
_entity_poly.pdbx_strand_id
1 'polypeptide(L)' 'MGNIEEQILRASKEIIVKFIETGRVSPTSFSETFKNIYYTIEETVKGPRIETPRQQSGEGPQTGN' A
#
# COMPACT_ATOMS: atom_id res chain seq x y z
N MET A 1 4.76 -2.66 -22.68
CA MET A 1 4.09 -1.84 -21.65
C MET A 1 4.73 -2.21 -20.32
N GLY A 2 5.32 -1.25 -19.60
CA GLY A 2 5.98 -1.52 -18.32
C GLY A 2 5.01 -2.12 -17.31
N ASN A 3 5.53 -2.97 -16.42
CA ASN A 3 4.72 -3.63 -15.40
C ASN A 3 3.97 -2.55 -14.57
N ILE A 4 2.67 -2.71 -14.31
CA ILE A 4 1.86 -1.73 -13.56
C ILE A 4 2.53 -1.39 -12.22
N GLU A 5 3.16 -2.38 -11.56
CA GLU A 5 3.95 -2.18 -10.35
C GLU A 5 5.10 -1.19 -10.55
N GLU A 6 5.81 -1.29 -11.67
CA GLU A 6 6.91 -0.39 -12.02
C GLU A 6 6.41 1.04 -12.24
N GLN A 7 5.25 1.19 -12.87
CA GLN A 7 4.63 2.50 -13.08
C GLN A 7 4.21 3.16 -11.77
N ILE A 8 3.61 2.40 -10.85
CA ILE A 8 3.25 2.87 -9.50
C ILE A 8 4.51 3.28 -8.74
N LEU A 9 5.55 2.45 -8.75
CA LEU A 9 6.81 2.74 -8.08
C LEU A 9 7.49 3.98 -8.66
N ARG A 10 7.47 4.14 -9.98
CA ARG A 10 8.03 5.31 -10.66
C ARG A 10 7.32 6.59 -10.25
N ALA A 11 5.99 6.63 -10.33
CA ALA A 11 5.20 7.80 -9.96
C ALA A 11 5.41 8.17 -8.48
N SER A 12 5.44 7.17 -7.60
CA SER A 12 5.68 7.36 -6.16
C SER A 12 7.04 8.02 -5.89
N LYS A 13 8.10 7.59 -6.59
CA LYS A 13 9.44 8.16 -6.48
C LYS A 13 9.50 9.60 -6.97
N GLU A 14 8.85 9.91 -8.10
CA GLU A 14 8.85 11.27 -8.66
C GLU A 14 8.15 12.26 -7.69
N ILE A 15 7.02 11.86 -7.09
CA ILE A 15 6.27 12.71 -6.15
C ILE A 15 7.05 12.96 -4.86
N ILE A 16 7.59 11.93 -4.22
CA ILE A 16 8.31 12.11 -2.95
C ILE A 16 9.57 12.96 -3.12
N VAL A 17 10.31 12.78 -4.23
CA VAL A 17 11.48 13.61 -4.55
C VAL A 17 11.04 15.06 -4.74
N LYS A 18 9.95 15.31 -5.47
CA LYS A 18 9.43 16.68 -5.65
C LYS A 18 9.02 17.34 -4.33
N PHE A 19 8.40 16.59 -3.41
CA PHE A 19 8.02 17.11 -2.10
C PHE A 19 9.23 17.46 -1.23
N ILE A 20 10.31 16.68 -1.32
CA ILE A 20 11.57 16.99 -0.63
C ILE A 20 12.26 18.19 -1.26
N GLU A 21 12.36 18.25 -2.59
CA GLU A 21 12.97 19.37 -3.33
C GLU A 21 12.26 20.71 -3.06
N THR A 22 10.94 20.67 -2.87
CA THR A 22 10.11 21.86 -2.59
C THR A 22 9.97 22.16 -1.09
N GLY A 23 10.63 21.38 -0.22
CA GLY A 23 10.61 21.57 1.23
C GLY A 23 9.27 21.25 1.91
N ARG A 24 8.37 20.52 1.24
CA ARG A 24 7.07 20.08 1.81
C ARG A 24 7.20 18.84 2.69
N VAL A 25 8.23 18.04 2.47
CA VAL A 25 8.54 16.83 3.26
C VAL A 25 10.03 16.85 3.61
N SER A 26 10.36 16.53 4.87
CA SER A 26 11.75 16.35 5.28
C SER A 26 12.27 14.97 4.84
N PRO A 27 13.56 14.84 4.47
CA PRO A 27 14.19 13.53 4.26
C PRO A 27 14.01 12.57 5.44
N THR A 28 13.94 13.06 6.67
CA THR A 28 13.73 12.23 7.87
C THR A 28 12.37 11.53 7.88
N SER A 29 11.33 12.18 7.33
CA SER A 29 9.97 11.63 7.20
C SER A 29 9.73 10.86 5.91
N PHE A 30 10.78 10.61 5.11
CA PHE A 30 10.67 9.95 3.80
C PHE A 30 9.94 8.60 3.86
N SER A 31 10.33 7.72 4.78
CA SER A 31 9.87 6.33 4.82
C SER A 31 8.35 6.22 5.00
N GLU A 32 7.79 7.00 5.92
CA GLU A 32 6.34 7.02 6.17
C GLU A 32 5.60 7.68 5.00
N THR A 33 6.07 8.85 4.57
CA THR A 33 5.40 9.62 3.50
C THR A 33 5.40 8.87 2.17
N PHE A 34 6.51 8.18 1.83
CA PHE A 34 6.62 7.40 0.62
C PHE A 34 5.61 6.24 0.59
N LYS A 35 5.42 5.54 1.71
CA LYS A 35 4.42 4.45 1.80
C LYS A 35 3.01 5.00 1.58
N ASN A 36 2.68 6.14 2.20
CA ASN A 36 1.38 6.78 2.01
C ASN A 36 1.14 7.12 0.54
N ILE A 37 2.09 7.78 -0.12
CA ILE A 37 2.01 8.08 -1.56
C ILE A 37 1.84 6.81 -2.39
N TYR A 38 2.66 5.79 -2.13
CA TYR A 38 2.62 4.53 -2.86
C TYR A 38 1.26 3.86 -2.76
N TYR A 39 0.71 3.73 -1.54
CA TYR A 39 -0.59 3.10 -1.33
C TYR A 39 -1.73 3.91 -1.94
N THR A 40 -1.69 5.24 -1.85
CA THR A 40 -2.69 6.10 -2.52
C THR A 40 -2.72 5.86 -4.04
N ILE A 41 -1.55 5.81 -4.68
CA ILE A 41 -1.45 5.57 -6.13
C ILE A 41 -1.87 4.14 -6.46
N GLU A 42 -1.38 3.18 -5.70
CA GLU A 42 -1.71 1.77 -5.92
C GLU A 42 -3.21 1.52 -5.80
N GLU A 43 -3.87 2.04 -4.76
CA GLU A 43 -5.31 1.92 -4.57
C GLU A 43 -6.07 2.59 -5.72
N THR A 44 -5.59 3.74 -6.20
CA THR A 44 -6.19 4.43 -7.35
C THR A 44 -6.10 3.60 -8.63
N VAL A 45 -4.99 2.88 -8.82
CA VAL A 45 -4.73 2.12 -10.05
C VAL A 45 -5.33 0.71 -10.01
N LYS A 46 -5.24 0.02 -8.87
CA LYS A 46 -5.64 -1.39 -8.71
C LYS A 46 -7.01 -1.54 -8.04
N GLY A 47 -7.56 -0.46 -7.49
CA GLY A 47 -8.76 -0.48 -6.65
C GLY A 47 -8.45 -0.78 -5.19
N PRO A 48 -9.46 -0.67 -4.31
CA PRO A 48 -9.32 -0.99 -2.90
C PRO A 48 -8.84 -2.43 -2.71
N ARG A 49 -7.88 -2.62 -1.80
CA ARG A 49 -7.45 -3.95 -1.38
C ARG A 49 -8.62 -4.60 -0.63
N ILE A 50 -9.39 -5.44 -1.32
CA ILE A 50 -10.37 -6.29 -0.65
C ILE A 50 -9.58 -7.37 0.08
N GLU A 51 -9.37 -7.17 1.39
CA GLU A 51 -8.91 -8.25 2.25
C GLU A 51 -9.99 -9.33 2.25
N THR A 52 -9.73 -10.45 1.59
CA THR A 52 -10.57 -11.64 1.73
C THR A 52 -10.56 -12.04 3.21
N PRO A 53 -11.73 -12.11 3.88
CA PRO A 53 -11.78 -12.52 5.28
C PRO A 53 -11.08 -13.88 5.41
N ARG A 54 -10.02 -13.93 6.23
CA ARG A 54 -9.38 -15.20 6.57
C ARG A 54 -10.44 -16.09 7.21
N GLN A 55 -10.77 -17.18 6.54
CA GLN A 55 -11.72 -18.18 7.01
C GLN A 55 -11.17 -18.77 8.32
N GLN A 56 -11.71 -18.33 9.46
CA GLN A 56 -11.46 -18.96 10.76
C GLN A 56 -12.15 -20.34 10.74
N SER A 57 -11.37 -21.38 10.45
CA SER A 57 -11.78 -22.76 10.69
C SER A 57 -11.75 -23.03 12.20
N GLY A 58 -12.83 -22.65 12.88
CA GLY A 58 -13.14 -23.10 14.24
C GLY A 58 -13.98 -24.36 14.17
N GLU A 59 -13.35 -25.52 14.37
CA GLU A 59 -14.05 -26.78 14.61
C GLU A 59 -14.86 -26.65 15.90
N GLY A 60 -16.18 -26.86 15.82
CA GLY A 60 -17.09 -26.77 16.96
C GLY A 60 -16.88 -27.92 17.96
N PRO A 61 -17.39 -27.78 19.21
CA PRO A 61 -17.21 -28.80 20.24
C PRO A 61 -18.02 -30.05 19.91
N GLN A 62 -17.34 -31.21 19.81
CA GLN A 62 -17.98 -32.52 19.74
C GLN A 62 -18.74 -32.78 21.05
N THR A 63 -20.07 -32.85 20.94
CA THR A 63 -20.95 -33.38 21.99
C THR A 63 -20.98 -34.91 21.93
N GLY A 64 -20.87 -35.57 23.08
CA GLY A 64 -21.59 -36.82 23.35
C GLY A 64 -20.73 -38.06 23.60
N ASN A 65 -20.63 -38.44 24.87
CA ASN A 65 -20.97 -39.78 25.34
C ASN A 65 -21.42 -39.72 26.80
#